data_AF-A0A3B9HTH8-F1
#
_entry.id   AF-A0A3B9HTH8-F1
#
_cell.length_a   1.000
_cell.length_b   1.000
_cell.length_c   1.000
_cell.angle_alpha   90.00
_cell.angle_beta   90.00
_cell.angle_gamma   90.00
#
_symmetry.space_group_name_H-M   'P 1'
#
loop_
_entity.id
_entity.type
_entity.pdbx_description
1 polymer ?
#
loop_
_entity_poly.entity_id
_entity_poly.type
_entity_poly.pdbx_seq_one_letter_code
_entity_poly.pdbx_strand_id
1 'polypeptide(L)'
;MWLALAVSLLALVAVQAWNRDFVLELTIFTDKDDRFELYVDLTDREYRNLRNDSGNEIEKYLVDARRKYAEEIGYRRDIYGEENYKMVSIQRFTYVVKDKSSGRILLSK
;
A
#
# COMPACT_ATOMS: atom_id res chain seq x y z
N MET A 1 22.76 -25.11 -29.19
CA MET A 1 21.31 -25.11 -28.87
C MET A 1 21.10 -25.09 -27.35
N TRP A 2 21.64 -24.07 -26.67
CA TRP A 2 21.51 -23.87 -25.20
C TRP A 2 21.47 -22.38 -24.81
N LEU A 3 21.90 -21.47 -25.71
CA LEU A 3 21.84 -20.02 -25.50
C LEU A 3 20.43 -19.42 -25.66
N ALA A 4 19.55 -20.04 -26.44
CA ALA A 4 18.20 -19.53 -26.67
C ALA A 4 17.26 -19.71 -25.46
N LEU A 5 17.55 -20.65 -24.56
CA LEU A 5 16.74 -20.90 -23.35
C LEU A 5 17.05 -19.90 -22.22
N ALA A 6 18.28 -19.39 -22.14
CA ALA A 6 18.68 -18.46 -21.09
C ALA A 6 18.09 -17.04 -21.29
N VAL A 7 17.88 -16.62 -22.54
CA VAL A 7 17.33 -15.30 -22.87
C VAL A 7 15.84 -15.21 -22.50
N SER A 8 15.08 -16.30 -22.64
CA SER A 8 13.66 -16.35 -22.28
C SER A 8 13.41 -16.25 -20.77
N LEU A 9 14.34 -16.75 -19.95
CA LEU A 9 14.25 -16.71 -18.48
C LEU A 9 14.58 -15.32 -17.92
N LEU A 10 15.55 -14.60 -18.48
CA LEU A 10 15.84 -13.22 -18.09
C LEU A 10 14.75 -12.23 -18.52
N ALA A 11 14.09 -12.48 -19.64
CA ALA A 11 12.93 -11.70 -20.05
C ALA A 11 11.76 -11.87 -19.07
N LEU A 12 11.57 -13.04 -18.47
CA LEU A 12 10.49 -13.26 -17.50
C LEU A 12 10.73 -12.56 -16.14
N VAL A 13 11.98 -12.45 -15.71
CA VAL A 13 12.34 -11.78 -14.44
C VAL A 13 12.32 -10.25 -14.58
N ALA A 14 12.68 -9.72 -15.75
CA ALA A 14 12.58 -8.28 -16.03
C ALA A 14 11.11 -7.79 -16.15
N VAL A 15 10.18 -8.67 -16.53
CA VAL A 15 8.74 -8.35 -16.61
C VAL A 15 8.12 -8.22 -15.22
N GLN A 16 8.74 -8.70 -14.14
CA GLN A 16 8.22 -8.45 -12.78
C GLN A 16 8.64 -7.10 -12.17
N ALA A 17 9.45 -6.31 -12.87
CA ALA A 17 9.55 -4.86 -12.63
C ALA A 17 8.36 -4.12 -13.29
N TRP A 18 7.16 -4.73 -13.28
CA TRP A 18 5.93 -4.15 -13.77
C TRP A 18 5.65 -2.82 -13.07
N ASN A 19 5.80 -1.72 -13.84
CA ASN A 19 5.17 -0.40 -13.71
C ASN A 19 4.39 -0.19 -12.41
N ARG A 20 5.13 0.04 -11.32
CA ARG A 20 4.56 0.67 -10.14
C ARG A 20 4.70 2.18 -10.27
N ASP A 21 4.05 2.72 -11.31
CA ASP A 21 4.15 4.12 -11.73
C ASP A 21 3.45 5.06 -10.76
N PHE A 22 2.66 4.51 -9.83
CA PHE A 22 1.85 5.28 -8.90
C PHE A 22 2.25 4.98 -7.46
N VAL A 23 2.13 5.98 -6.59
CA VAL A 23 2.29 5.83 -5.15
C VAL A 23 1.04 6.30 -4.45
N LEU A 24 0.50 5.47 -3.57
CA LEU A 24 -0.52 5.81 -2.59
C LEU A 24 0.18 6.31 -1.33
N GLU A 25 -0.11 7.54 -0.94
CA GLU A 25 0.25 8.08 0.37
C GLU A 25 -1.03 8.11 1.21
N LEU A 26 -1.11 7.19 2.16
CA LEU A 26 -2.24 7.05 3.07
C LEU A 26 -1.83 7.58 4.44
N THR A 27 -2.57 8.56 4.94
CA THR A 27 -2.43 9.06 6.31
C THR A 27 -3.62 8.59 7.14
N ILE A 28 -3.36 7.92 8.26
CA ILE A 28 -4.37 7.55 9.25
C ILE A 28 -4.21 8.39 10.51
N PHE A 29 -5.34 8.69 11.15
CA PHE A 29 -5.41 9.38 12.43
C PHE A 29 -6.09 8.46 13.44
N THR A 30 -5.43 8.23 14.56
CA THR A 30 -5.92 7.33 15.61
C THR A 30 -6.87 8.05 16.56
N ASP A 31 -7.44 7.29 17.50
CA ASP A 31 -8.23 7.82 18.60
C ASP A 31 -7.46 8.69 19.60
N LYS A 32 -6.13 8.54 19.63
CA LYS A 32 -5.22 9.38 20.40
C LYS A 32 -4.71 10.60 19.62
N ASP A 33 -5.28 10.84 18.44
CA ASP A 33 -4.86 11.86 17.47
C ASP A 33 -3.41 11.67 16.96
N ASP A 34 -2.89 10.46 17.09
CA ASP A 34 -1.60 10.10 16.48
C ASP A 34 -1.76 10.02 14.96
N ARG A 35 -0.77 10.55 14.25
CA ARG A 35 -0.70 10.50 12.79
C ARG A 35 0.28 9.42 12.35
N PHE A 36 -0.15 8.55 11.45
CA PHE A 36 0.71 7.56 10.80
C PHE A 36 0.57 7.61 9.29
N GLU A 37 1.69 7.52 8.59
CA GLU A 37 1.75 7.58 7.13
C GLU A 37 2.23 6.25 6.54
N LEU A 38 1.48 5.76 5.57
CA LEU A 38 1.78 4.57 4.79
C LEU A 38 1.98 4.95 3.33
N TYR A 39 3.13 4.58 2.78
CA TYR A 39 3.44 4.71 1.36
C TYR A 39 3.35 3.33 0.71
N VAL A 40 2.51 3.20 -0.33
CA VAL A 40 2.31 1.96 -1.07
C VAL A 40 2.48 2.20 -2.56
N ASP A 41 3.34 1.40 -3.17
CA ASP A 41 3.50 1.39 -4.61
C ASP A 41 2.32 0.68 -5.27
N LEU A 42 1.64 1.36 -6.17
CA LEU A 42 0.49 0.82 -6.88
C LEU A 42 0.84 0.47 -8.32
N THR A 43 0.31 -0.65 -8.78
CA THR A 43 0.20 -0.96 -10.21
C THR A 43 -0.88 -0.09 -10.87
N ASP A 44 -0.83 0.04 -12.20
CA ASP A 44 -1.88 0.73 -12.97
C ASP A 44 -3.27 0.14 -12.75
N ARG A 45 -3.38 -1.19 -12.57
CA ARG A 45 -4.65 -1.84 -12.24
C ARG A 45 -5.18 -1.41 -10.87
N GLU A 46 -4.32 -1.38 -9.84
CA GLU A 46 -4.72 -0.97 -8.50
C GLU A 46 -5.10 0.51 -8.44
N TYR A 47 -4.38 1.37 -9.16
CA TYR A 47 -4.78 2.76 -9.32
C TYR A 47 -6.16 2.89 -9.98
N ARG A 48 -6.39 2.18 -11.10
CA ARG A 48 -7.69 2.19 -11.79
C ARG A 48 -8.82 1.69 -10.89
N ASN A 49 -8.58 0.64 -10.13
CA ASN A 49 -9.54 0.13 -9.15
C ASN A 49 -9.86 1.15 -8.06
N LEU A 50 -8.85 1.74 -7.41
CA LEU A 50 -9.01 2.79 -6.41
C LEU A 50 -9.76 4.01 -6.95
N ARG A 51 -9.51 4.37 -8.21
CA ARG A 51 -10.21 5.48 -8.88
C ARG A 51 -11.69 5.17 -9.09
N ASN A 52 -12.02 3.93 -9.47
CA ASN A 52 -13.38 3.51 -9.81
C ASN A 52 -14.23 3.19 -8.57
N ASP A 53 -13.64 2.54 -7.57
CA ASP A 53 -14.30 2.13 -6.33
C ASP A 53 -13.41 2.39 -5.12
N SER A 54 -13.24 3.68 -4.84
CA SER A 54 -12.38 4.14 -3.74
C SER A 54 -12.77 3.61 -2.37
N GLY A 55 -14.07 3.38 -2.14
CA GLY A 55 -14.60 3.00 -0.82
C GLY A 55 -14.16 1.60 -0.44
N ASN A 56 -14.33 0.64 -1.36
CA ASN A 56 -13.97 -0.75 -1.09
C ASN A 56 -12.46 -0.99 -1.26
N GLU A 57 -11.83 -0.39 -2.28
CA GLU A 57 -10.43 -0.67 -2.58
C GLU A 57 -9.44 -0.04 -1.59
N ILE A 58 -9.85 1.01 -0.86
CA ILE A 58 -8.98 1.62 0.17
C ILE A 58 -8.89 0.75 1.43
N GLU A 59 -9.89 -0.10 1.71
CA GLU A 59 -9.99 -0.86 2.96
C GLU A 59 -8.77 -1.75 3.22
N LYS A 60 -8.26 -2.43 2.18
CA LYS A 60 -7.07 -3.29 2.31
C LYS A 60 -5.83 -2.50 2.76
N TYR A 61 -5.67 -1.27 2.29
CA TYR A 61 -4.55 -0.41 2.69
C TYR A 61 -4.75 0.17 4.09
N LEU A 62 -6.00 0.42 4.51
CA LEU A 62 -6.30 0.81 5.89
C LEU A 62 -5.98 -0.32 6.88
N VAL A 63 -6.28 -1.56 6.52
CA VAL A 63 -5.90 -2.73 7.32
C VAL A 63 -4.38 -2.86 7.42
N ASP A 64 -3.66 -2.68 6.30
CA ASP A 64 -2.20 -2.70 6.30
C ASP A 64 -1.60 -1.56 7.13
N ALA A 65 -2.13 -0.34 7.02
CA ALA A 65 -1.69 0.82 7.81
C ALA A 65 -1.90 0.57 9.30
N ARG A 66 -3.06 0.02 9.68
CA ARG A 66 -3.38 -0.35 11.06
C ARG A 66 -2.39 -1.37 11.62
N ARG A 67 -2.06 -2.40 10.83
CA ARG A 67 -1.09 -3.43 11.23
C ARG A 67 0.29 -2.82 11.45
N LYS A 68 0.80 -2.03 10.50
CA LYS A 68 2.12 -1.40 10.62
C LYS A 68 2.19 -0.43 11.81
N TYR A 69 1.16 0.36 12.01
CA TYR A 69 1.10 1.27 13.16
C TYR A 69 1.10 0.50 14.48
N ALA A 70 0.32 -0.57 14.60
CA ALA A 70 0.31 -1.42 15.79
C ALA A 70 1.71 -2.01 16.08
N GLU A 71 2.42 -2.47 15.05
CA GLU A 71 3.80 -2.96 15.16
C GLU A 71 4.76 -1.84 15.62
N GLU A 72 4.62 -0.63 15.09
CA GLU A 72 5.47 0.52 15.43
C GLU A 72 5.34 0.94 16.90
N ILE A 73 4.13 0.94 17.45
CA ILE A 73 3.88 1.29 18.85
C ILE A 73 4.09 0.12 19.83
N GLY A 74 4.61 -1.01 19.35
CA GLY A 74 5.06 -2.13 20.19
C GLY A 74 4.04 -3.24 20.41
N TYR A 75 2.90 -3.24 19.72
CA TYR A 75 1.98 -4.39 19.70
C TYR A 75 2.52 -5.46 18.74
N ARG A 76 3.53 -6.20 19.20
CA ARG A 76 4.16 -7.24 18.39
C ARG A 76 3.25 -8.47 18.25
N ARG A 77 3.19 -9.02 17.04
CA ARG A 77 2.34 -10.16 16.66
C ARG A 77 2.62 -11.43 17.48
N ASP A 78 3.86 -11.63 17.92
CA ASP A 78 4.33 -12.76 18.74
C ASP A 78 3.81 -12.73 20.17
N ILE A 79 3.56 -11.54 20.75
CA ILE A 79 3.11 -11.39 22.13
C ILE A 79 1.59 -11.47 22.24
N TYR A 80 0.86 -10.91 21.28
CA TYR A 80 -0.56 -10.71 21.43
C TYR A 80 -1.41 -11.62 20.49
N GLY A 81 -0.86 -12.14 19.37
CA GLY A 81 -1.59 -12.96 18.38
C GLY A 81 -2.10 -12.19 17.15
N GLU A 82 -2.66 -12.90 16.16
CA GLU A 82 -3.10 -12.30 14.89
C GLU A 82 -4.22 -11.26 15.06
N GLU A 83 -5.05 -11.32 16.11
CA GLU A 83 -6.24 -10.48 16.24
C GLU A 83 -6.00 -9.05 16.77
N ASN A 84 -4.75 -8.62 17.02
CA ASN A 84 -4.47 -7.39 17.79
C ASN A 84 -4.53 -6.07 17.05
N TYR A 85 -4.64 -6.10 15.74
CA TYR A 85 -4.91 -4.87 15.00
C TYR A 85 -6.26 -4.26 15.41
N LYS A 86 -7.19 -5.02 16.04
CA LYS A 86 -8.46 -4.49 16.58
C LYS A 86 -8.27 -3.40 17.66
N MET A 87 -7.08 -3.26 18.26
CA MET A 87 -6.82 -2.24 19.28
C MET A 87 -6.49 -0.86 18.70
N VAL A 88 -6.07 -0.77 17.44
CA VAL A 88 -5.83 0.51 16.76
C VAL A 88 -7.12 0.95 16.08
N SER A 89 -7.80 1.92 16.69
CA SER A 89 -8.96 2.57 16.10
C SER A 89 -8.51 3.66 15.14
N ILE A 90 -8.93 3.59 13.88
CA ILE A 90 -8.73 4.65 12.89
C ILE A 90 -9.97 5.55 12.94
N GLN A 91 -9.84 6.77 13.43
CA GLN A 91 -10.95 7.73 13.49
C GLN A 91 -11.22 8.35 12.13
N ARG A 92 -10.16 8.73 11.43
CA ARG A 92 -10.22 9.31 10.09
C ARG A 92 -8.96 8.94 9.32
N PHE A 93 -9.06 9.02 8.01
CA PHE A 93 -7.93 8.84 7.11
C PHE A 93 -8.06 9.82 5.95
N THR A 94 -6.93 10.11 5.32
CA THR A 94 -6.85 10.85 4.06
C THR A 94 -5.85 10.13 3.19
N TYR A 95 -6.03 10.16 1.88
CA TYR A 95 -5.02 9.62 0.98
C TYR A 95 -4.90 10.40 -0.32
N VAL A 96 -3.70 10.34 -0.87
CA VAL A 96 -3.41 10.84 -2.21
C VAL A 96 -2.75 9.75 -3.04
N VAL A 97 -3.08 9.70 -4.32
CA VAL A 97 -2.32 8.92 -5.30
C VAL A 97 -1.56 9.87 -6.19
N LYS A 98 -0.25 9.64 -6.32
CA LYS A 98 0.64 10.43 -7.16
C LYS A 98 1.25 9.58 -8.26
N ASP A 99 1.46 10.19 -9.42
CA ASP A 99 2.37 9.68 -10.43
C ASP A 99 3.81 9.83 -9.94
N LYS A 100 4.57 8.73 -9.88
CA LYS A 100 5.94 8.75 -9.34
C LYS A 100 6.93 9.50 -10.23
N SER A 101 6.70 9.52 -11.53
CA SER A 101 7.61 10.17 -12.48
C SER A 101 7.57 11.69 -12.37
N SER A 102 6.38 12.24 -12.10
CA SER A 102 6.12 13.68 -12.10
C SER A 102 5.76 14.25 -10.72
N GLY A 103 5.46 13.40 -9.74
CA GLY A 103 4.91 13.80 -8.44
C GLY A 103 3.47 14.34 -8.51
N ARG A 104 2.84 14.30 -9.69
CA ARG A 104 1.50 14.86 -9.91
C ARG A 104 0.45 14.09 -9.13
N ILE A 105 -0.39 14.79 -8.38
CA ILE A 105 -1.55 14.20 -7.70
C ILE A 105 -2.61 13.82 -8.75
N LEU A 106 -3.00 12.55 -8.75
CA LEU A 106 -4.00 11.96 -9.65
C LEU A 106 -5.34 11.70 -8.96
N LEU A 107 -5.30 11.46 -7.65
CA LEU A 107 -6.46 11.23 -6.80
C LEU A 107 -6.17 11.76 -5.41
N SER A 108 -7.16 12.36 -4.76
CA SER A 108 -7.08 12.85 -3.38
C SER A 108 -8.45 12.69 -2.74
N LYS A 109 -8.50 12.08 -1.56
CA LYS A 109 -9.71 11.93 -0.74
C LYS A 109 -9.39 11.98 0.75
#